data_AF-E6YTU9-F1
#
_entry.id   AF-E6YTU9-F1
#
_cell.length_a   1.000
_cell.length_b   1.000
_cell.length_c   1.000
_cell.angle_alpha   90.00
_cell.angle_beta   90.00
_cell.angle_gamma   90.00
#
_symmetry.space_group_name_H-M   'P 1'
#
loop_
_entity.id
_entity.type
_entity.pdbx_description
1 polymer ?
#
loop_
_entity_poly.entity_id
_entity_poly.type
_entity_poly.pdbx_seq_one_letter_code
_entity_poly.pdbx_strand_id
1 'polypeptide(L)'
;MSHVIYEDVRNGAYLGRYDTDLSNEEVIFASGALVEAGTVMGKVTATGKYVPLNPVASDGSQTPAGISYATVDVTEVDQRAVITARLSTVKASELLWPDAITDEQKIAAIQSLEDNNKIMLR
;
A
#
# COMPACT_ATOMS: atom_id res chain seq x y z
N MET A 1 27.64 -43.37 23.13
CA MET A 1 27.25 -42.53 21.97
C MET A 1 25.87 -42.00 22.26
N SER A 2 25.76 -40.70 22.55
CA SER A 2 24.46 -40.07 22.81
C SER A 2 23.66 -40.02 21.51
N HIS A 3 22.52 -40.70 21.46
CA HIS A 3 21.57 -40.53 20.37
C HIS A 3 20.93 -39.14 20.50
N VAL A 4 21.30 -38.23 19.61
CA VAL A 4 20.59 -36.96 19.42
C VAL A 4 19.43 -37.24 18.48
N ILE A 5 18.19 -36.99 18.94
CA ILE A 5 16.99 -37.06 18.11
C ILE A 5 16.77 -35.66 17.56
N TYR A 6 16.84 -35.50 16.24
CA TYR A 6 16.44 -34.27 15.57
C TYR A 6 14.92 -34.33 15.40
N GLU A 7 14.16 -33.50 16.11
CA GLU A 7 12.75 -33.27 15.74
C GLU A 7 12.80 -32.55 14.37
N ASP A 8 12.32 -33.22 13.33
CA ASP A 8 12.15 -32.59 12.01
C ASP A 8 11.24 -31.35 12.15
N VAL A 9 11.39 -30.37 11.26
CA VAL A 9 10.69 -29.08 11.38
C VAL A 9 9.17 -29.35 11.41
N ARG A 10 8.53 -29.09 12.56
CA ARG A 10 7.10 -29.35 12.71
C ARG A 10 6.33 -28.54 11.67
N ASN A 11 5.37 -29.18 10.99
CA ASN A 11 4.49 -28.50 10.04
C ASN A 11 3.85 -27.27 10.71
N GLY A 12 4.13 -26.08 10.17
CA GLY A 12 3.60 -24.81 10.68
C GLY A 12 4.41 -24.14 11.79
N ALA A 13 5.55 -24.69 12.23
CA ALA A 13 6.41 -24.07 13.25
C ALA A 13 7.03 -22.73 12.81
N TYR A 14 7.01 -22.41 11.51
CA TYR A 14 7.48 -21.14 10.95
C TYR A 14 6.42 -20.02 11.04
N LEU A 15 5.18 -20.33 11.40
CA LEU A 15 4.11 -19.34 11.50
C LEU A 15 4.24 -18.57 12.83
N GLY A 16 4.44 -17.26 12.71
CA GLY A 16 4.38 -16.34 13.84
C GLY A 16 2.95 -16.04 14.28
N ARG A 17 2.81 -15.31 15.39
CA ARG A 17 1.52 -14.74 15.79
C ARG A 17 1.10 -13.68 14.76
N TYR A 18 -0.20 -13.52 14.55
CA TYR A 18 -0.73 -12.44 13.72
C TYR A 18 -0.40 -11.09 14.36
N ASP A 19 0.12 -10.17 13.56
CA ASP A 19 0.32 -8.77 13.95
C ASP A 19 -0.95 -7.97 13.62
N THR A 20 -1.44 -7.20 14.58
CA THR A 20 -2.69 -6.42 14.40
C THR A 20 -2.49 -5.26 13.43
N ASP A 21 -1.26 -4.76 13.30
CA ASP A 21 -0.92 -3.66 12.40
C ASP A 21 -0.37 -4.16 11.05
N LEU A 22 -0.54 -5.45 10.75
CA LEU A 22 0.03 -6.05 9.54
C LEU A 22 -0.44 -5.36 8.26
N SER A 23 -1.66 -4.80 8.24
CA SER A 23 -2.23 -4.16 7.04
C SER A 23 -1.76 -2.72 6.81
N ASN A 24 -1.34 -2.03 7.87
CA ASN A 24 -1.06 -0.59 7.86
C ASN A 24 0.45 -0.33 7.94
N GLU A 25 0.90 0.76 7.32
CA GLU A 25 2.30 1.16 7.34
C GLU A 25 2.41 2.68 7.54
N GLU A 26 3.27 3.10 8.47
CA GLU A 26 3.64 4.51 8.62
C GLU A 26 4.62 4.91 7.51
N VAL A 27 4.26 5.93 6.75
CA VAL A 27 4.99 6.41 5.58
C VAL A 27 5.11 7.93 5.62
N ILE A 28 5.88 8.49 4.69
CA ILE A 28 6.00 9.94 4.51
C ILE A 28 5.29 10.32 3.21
N PHE A 29 4.32 11.22 3.31
CA PHE A 29 3.69 11.86 2.17
C PHE A 29 4.54 13.05 1.74
N ALA A 30 4.78 13.16 0.44
CA ALA A 30 5.52 14.29 -0.10
C ALA A 30 4.66 15.55 -0.13
N SER A 31 5.28 16.71 0.09
CA SER A 31 4.57 17.98 -0.02
C SER A 31 4.00 18.21 -1.43
N GLY A 32 2.79 18.78 -1.54
CA GLY A 32 2.25 19.27 -2.80
C GLY A 32 0.73 19.16 -2.99
N ALA A 33 0.00 18.51 -2.07
CA ALA A 33 -1.45 18.37 -2.17
C ALA A 33 -2.11 18.08 -0.81
N LEU A 34 -3.42 18.30 -0.74
CA LEU A 34 -4.26 17.71 0.30
C LEU A 34 -4.58 16.26 -0.12
N VAL A 35 -4.21 15.28 0.70
CA VAL A 35 -4.48 13.86 0.43
C VAL A 35 -5.66 13.42 1.28
N GLU A 36 -6.78 13.07 0.65
CA GLU A 36 -7.97 12.58 1.35
C GLU A 36 -7.86 11.08 1.68
N ALA A 37 -8.60 10.64 2.70
CA ALA A 37 -8.74 9.22 3.01
C ALA A 37 -9.33 8.45 1.81
N GLY A 38 -8.81 7.26 1.51
CA GLY A 38 -9.24 6.48 0.35
C GLY A 38 -8.52 6.84 -0.96
N THR A 39 -7.63 7.82 -0.97
CA THR A 39 -6.79 8.14 -2.14
C THR A 39 -5.81 7.01 -2.43
N VAL A 40 -5.76 6.57 -3.69
CA VAL A 40 -4.75 5.59 -4.14
C VAL A 40 -3.40 6.29 -4.27
N MET A 41 -2.40 5.77 -3.56
CA MET A 41 -1.07 6.36 -3.45
C MET A 41 -0.04 5.55 -4.23
N GLY A 42 0.86 6.25 -4.91
CA GLY A 42 2.07 5.71 -5.52
C GLY A 42 3.32 6.04 -4.70
N LYS A 43 4.38 5.26 -4.87
CA LYS A 43 5.67 5.50 -4.19
C LYS A 43 6.69 6.01 -5.20
N VAL A 44 7.25 7.19 -4.95
CA VAL A 44 8.36 7.72 -5.75
C VAL A 44 9.62 6.93 -5.45
N THR A 45 10.21 6.30 -6.45
CA THR A 45 11.36 5.40 -6.30
C THR A 45 12.61 6.15 -5.85
N ALA A 46 12.79 7.38 -6.35
CA ALA A 46 13.97 8.20 -6.05
C ALA A 46 14.01 8.70 -4.59
N THR A 47 12.85 9.03 -4.01
CA THR A 47 12.77 9.64 -2.66
C THR A 47 12.22 8.68 -1.61
N GLY A 48 11.56 7.60 -2.03
CA GLY A 48 10.82 6.69 -1.15
C GLY A 48 9.54 7.30 -0.55
N LYS A 49 9.18 8.53 -0.92
CA LYS A 49 7.99 9.23 -0.45
C LYS A 49 6.75 8.83 -1.25
N TYR A 50 5.60 9.02 -0.64
CA TYR A 50 4.31 8.69 -1.23
C TYR A 50 3.60 9.94 -1.75
N VAL A 51 3.00 9.81 -2.92
CA VAL A 51 2.22 10.84 -3.60
C VAL A 51 0.94 10.21 -4.15
N PRO A 52 -0.11 10.98 -4.46
CA PRO A 52 -1.25 10.46 -5.21
C PRO A 52 -0.77 9.74 -6.48
N LEU A 53 -1.40 8.62 -6.81
CA LEU A 53 -1.08 7.82 -7.99
C LEU A 53 -1.03 8.72 -9.23
N ASN A 54 0.02 8.57 -10.05
CA ASN A 54 0.11 9.29 -11.31
C ASN A 54 0.46 8.30 -12.45
N PRO A 55 -0.54 7.82 -13.21
CA PRO A 55 -0.33 6.85 -14.28
C PRO A 55 0.59 7.32 -15.41
N VAL A 56 0.76 8.63 -15.60
CA VAL A 56 1.63 9.20 -16.65
C VAL A 56 3.04 9.51 -16.16
N ALA A 57 3.29 9.39 -14.86
CA ALA A 57 4.62 9.58 -14.31
C ALA A 57 5.55 8.41 -14.67
N SER A 58 6.86 8.65 -14.54
CA SER A 58 7.90 7.63 -14.73
C SER A 58 8.87 7.57 -13.55
N ASP A 59 8.43 8.07 -12.39
CA ASP A 59 9.21 8.20 -11.16
C ASP A 59 8.95 7.08 -10.13
N GLY A 60 8.03 6.16 -10.44
CA GLY A 60 7.54 5.10 -9.57
C GLY A 60 6.11 5.33 -9.07
N SER A 61 5.62 6.57 -9.08
CA SER A 61 4.25 6.90 -8.66
C SER A 61 3.16 6.40 -9.62
N GLN A 62 3.55 5.83 -10.77
CA GLN A 62 2.63 5.14 -11.69
C GLN A 62 2.13 3.80 -11.16
N THR A 63 2.81 3.21 -10.18
CA THR A 63 2.40 1.94 -9.58
C THR A 63 1.74 2.18 -8.23
N PRO A 64 0.52 1.67 -7.99
CA PRO A 64 -0.15 1.83 -6.71
C PRO A 64 0.61 1.05 -5.64
N ALA A 65 0.98 1.74 -4.57
CA ALA A 65 1.73 1.18 -3.45
C ALA A 65 0.86 0.99 -2.19
N GLY A 66 -0.29 1.65 -2.12
CA GLY A 66 -1.25 1.54 -1.03
C GLY A 66 -2.35 2.58 -1.11
N ILE A 67 -3.22 2.63 -0.11
CA ILE A 67 -4.35 3.56 -0.02
C ILE A 67 -4.20 4.43 1.22
N SER A 68 -4.46 5.74 1.12
CA SER A 68 -4.40 6.64 2.29
C SER A 68 -5.43 6.24 3.35
N TYR A 69 -4.98 6.06 4.60
CA TYR A 69 -5.86 5.68 5.71
C TYR A 69 -6.69 6.87 6.22
N ALA A 70 -6.11 8.06 6.23
CA ALA A 70 -6.73 9.28 6.77
C ALA A 70 -6.45 10.48 5.86
N THR A 71 -7.24 11.54 6.01
CA THR A 71 -6.97 12.81 5.35
C THR A 71 -5.75 13.47 5.99
N VAL A 72 -4.75 13.78 5.17
CA VAL A 72 -3.50 14.42 5.59
C VAL A 72 -3.23 15.61 4.68
N ASP A 73 -3.08 16.79 5.27
CA ASP A 73 -2.66 17.98 4.57
C ASP A 73 -1.13 17.99 4.45
N VAL A 74 -0.63 17.84 3.23
CA VAL A 74 0.80 17.98 2.90
C VAL A 74 1.00 19.11 1.89
N THR A 75 0.18 20.15 1.92
CA THR A 75 0.31 21.27 0.98
C THR A 75 1.66 21.98 1.08
N GLU A 76 2.16 22.22 2.30
CA GLU A 76 3.37 23.02 2.52
C GLU A 76 4.61 22.21 2.91
N VAL A 77 4.44 21.05 3.54
CA VAL A 77 5.54 20.24 4.09
C VAL A 77 5.29 18.75 3.95
N ASP A 78 6.38 17.97 3.88
CA ASP A 78 6.28 16.52 3.98
C ASP A 78 5.76 16.13 5.37
N GLN A 79 4.80 15.21 5.44
CA GLN A 79 4.22 14.78 6.70
C GLN A 79 4.19 13.26 6.82
N ARG A 80 4.31 12.78 8.07
CA ARG A 80 4.06 11.38 8.40
C ARG A 80 2.57 11.08 8.25
N ALA A 81 2.29 9.96 7.60
CA ALA A 81 0.95 9.49 7.32
C ALA A 81 0.90 7.96 7.43
N VAL A 82 -0.31 7.41 7.38
CA VAL A 82 -0.52 5.96 7.38
C VAL A 82 -1.20 5.56 6.09
N ILE A 83 -0.73 4.49 5.49
CA ILE A 83 -1.40 3.85 4.35
C ILE A 83 -1.85 2.44 4.71
N THR A 84 -2.98 2.03 4.13
CA THR A 84 -3.36 0.63 4.03
C THR A 84 -2.52 0.02 2.93
N ALA A 85 -1.46 -0.68 3.32
CA ALA A 85 -0.45 -1.21 2.42
C ALA A 85 -0.69 -2.67 2.04
N ARG A 86 -1.43 -3.46 2.83
CA ARG A 86 -1.61 -4.90 2.52
C ARG A 86 -2.78 -5.56 3.23
N LEU A 87 -3.17 -6.75 2.74
CA LEU A 87 -4.08 -7.69 3.43
C LEU A 87 -5.35 -7.04 3.96
N SER A 88 -6.11 -6.40 3.07
CA SER A 88 -7.35 -5.69 3.43
C SER A 88 -8.42 -5.89 2.36
N THR A 89 -9.69 -5.79 2.74
CA THR A 89 -10.81 -5.72 1.79
C THR A 89 -11.27 -4.28 1.66
N VAL A 90 -11.30 -3.74 0.45
CA VAL A 90 -11.65 -2.34 0.18
C VAL A 90 -12.83 -2.27 -0.79
N LYS A 91 -13.75 -1.33 -0.57
CA LYS A 91 -14.82 -1.06 -1.51
C LYS A 91 -14.29 -0.21 -2.65
N ALA A 92 -14.40 -0.70 -3.89
CA ALA A 92 -13.88 0.03 -5.04
C ALA A 92 -14.57 1.39 -5.25
N SER A 93 -15.83 1.54 -4.80
CA SER A 93 -16.62 2.77 -4.91
C SER A 93 -16.15 3.91 -4.00
N GLU A 94 -15.41 3.59 -2.93
CA GLU A 94 -14.92 4.58 -1.95
C GLU A 94 -13.49 5.04 -2.27
N LEU A 95 -12.88 4.51 -3.34
CA LEU A 95 -11.54 4.89 -3.74
C LEU A 95 -11.53 6.21 -4.50
N LEU A 96 -10.64 7.09 -4.07
CA LEU A 96 -10.37 8.35 -4.74
C LEU A 96 -9.22 8.15 -5.72
N TRP A 97 -9.49 8.50 -6.97
CA TRP A 97 -8.57 8.34 -8.09
C TRP A 97 -8.07 9.71 -8.56
N PRO A 98 -6.85 9.80 -9.11
CA PRO A 98 -6.34 11.04 -9.66
C PRO A 98 -7.16 11.52 -10.86
N ASP A 99 -7.18 12.84 -11.08
CA ASP A 99 -7.81 13.42 -12.26
C ASP A 99 -7.22 12.85 -13.56
N ALA A 100 -8.06 12.72 -14.59
CA ALA A 100 -7.71 12.20 -15.91
C ALA A 100 -7.29 10.73 -16.02
N ILE A 101 -7.48 9.91 -14.97
CA ILE A 101 -7.27 8.46 -15.06
C ILE A 101 -8.35 7.76 -15.89
N THR A 102 -7.92 6.88 -16.80
CA THR A 102 -8.84 6.09 -17.63
C THR A 102 -9.36 4.87 -16.87
N ASP A 103 -10.49 4.32 -17.30
CA ASP A 103 -11.03 3.11 -16.65
C ASP A 103 -10.10 1.90 -16.82
N GLU A 104 -9.37 1.80 -17.93
CA GLU A 104 -8.34 0.78 -18.14
C GLU A 104 -7.20 0.92 -17.11
N GLN A 105 -6.77 2.15 -16.83
CA GLN A 105 -5.74 2.42 -15.81
C GLN A 105 -6.24 2.11 -14.40
N LYS A 106 -7.51 2.38 -14.08
CA LYS A 106 -8.12 1.99 -12.80
C LYS A 106 -8.11 0.47 -12.63
N ILE A 107 -8.52 -0.29 -13.65
CA ILE A 107 -8.51 -1.76 -13.62
C ILE A 107 -7.09 -2.29 -13.40
N ALA A 108 -6.11 -1.75 -14.13
CA ALA A 108 -4.70 -2.14 -13.95
C ALA A 108 -4.18 -1.82 -12.54
N ALA A 109 -4.57 -0.68 -11.97
CA ALA A 109 -4.19 -0.31 -10.61
C ALA A 109 -4.84 -1.23 -9.56
N ILE A 110 -6.12 -1.59 -9.74
CA ILE A 110 -6.84 -2.55 -8.89
C ILE A 110 -6.13 -3.91 -8.92
N GLN A 111 -5.80 -4.42 -10.11
CA GLN A 111 -5.07 -5.67 -10.27
C GLN A 111 -3.70 -5.62 -9.58
N SER A 112 -3.00 -4.49 -9.70
CA SER A 112 -1.71 -4.30 -9.04
C SER A 112 -1.83 -4.34 -7.50
N LEU A 113 -2.89 -3.75 -6.93
CA LEU A 113 -3.18 -3.83 -5.49
C LEU A 113 -3.56 -5.24 -5.04
N GLU A 114 -4.28 -6.00 -5.87
CA GLU A 114 -4.63 -7.39 -5.59
C GLU A 114 -3.39 -8.30 -5.62
N ASP A 115 -2.54 -8.14 -6.63
CA ASP A 115 -1.38 -9.01 -6.85
C ASP A 115 -0.23 -8.70 -5.87
N ASN A 116 0.14 -7.43 -5.71
CA ASN A 116 1.31 -7.03 -4.93
C ASN A 116 0.97 -6.87 -3.45
N ASN A 117 -0.15 -6.23 -3.14
CA ASN A 117 -0.52 -5.84 -1.77
C ASN A 117 -1.50 -6.81 -1.12
N LYS A 118 -2.09 -7.74 -1.89
CA LYS A 118 -3.14 -8.67 -1.42
C LYS A 118 -4.35 -7.92 -0.86
N ILE A 119 -4.65 -6.76 -1.45
CA ILE A 119 -5.83 -5.97 -1.13
C ILE A 119 -6.95 -6.42 -2.06
N MET A 120 -8.01 -7.01 -1.51
CA MET A 120 -9.15 -7.48 -2.29
C MET A 120 -10.15 -6.35 -2.47
N LEU A 121 -10.47 -6.00 -3.72
CA LEU A 121 -11.51 -5.02 -4.00
C LEU A 121 -12.87 -5.71 -4.20
N ARG A 122 -13.91 -5.14 -3.58
CA ARG A 122 -15.30 -5.64 -3.61
C ARG A 122 -16.27 -4.56 -4.06
#